data_AF-A0A1G7JJK6-F1
#
_entry.id   AF-A0A1G7JJK6-F1
#
_cell.length_a   1.000
_cell.length_b   1.000
_cell.length_c   1.000
_cell.angle_alpha   90.00
_cell.angle_beta   90.00
_cell.angle_gamma   90.00
#
_symmetry.space_group_name_H-M   'P 1'
#
loop_
_entity.id
_entity.type
_entity.pdbx_description
1 polymer ?
#
loop_
_entity_poly.entity_id
_entity_poly.type
_entity_poly.pdbx_seq_one_letter_code
_entity_poly.pdbx_strand_id
1 'polypeptide(L)'
;MNKTSENFILKLYSATLTAVLAFAILSAFKTEQKNKKFDEITVERINIIEPNGGLKMVISNQSKQHSGMFNGEMLFGERERPAGIIFFNEEQDEVGGILYQGNKKDGSSWILSVDQYKTDQIMQMRYLKNNEGKSRYGIQFWDKDENYTMPIIAKKIDSLKKKGLSMQEAIKVIKKAKVGGLITAERMFIGKTSNENAGIFIQDQKGIDRLKIYVDNQNNPKIEVLDEKGNTIKNLASE
;
A
#
# COMPACT_ATOMS: atom_id res chain seq x y z
N MET A 1 -34.13 56.35 -44.66
CA MET A 1 -33.62 56.75 -43.33
C MET A 1 -32.59 57.85 -43.52
N ASN A 2 -32.45 58.78 -42.57
CA ASN A 2 -31.47 59.86 -42.67
C ASN A 2 -30.06 59.31 -42.39
N LYS A 3 -29.05 59.67 -43.19
CA LYS A 3 -27.68 59.11 -43.13
C LYS A 3 -27.03 59.24 -41.73
N THR A 4 -27.42 60.28 -41.00
CA THR A 4 -27.01 60.52 -39.61
C THR A 4 -27.56 59.47 -38.64
N SER A 5 -28.78 59.01 -38.84
CA SER A 5 -29.42 57.97 -38.03
C SER A 5 -28.79 56.60 -38.26
N GLU A 6 -28.43 56.27 -39.51
CA GLU A 6 -27.71 55.03 -39.85
C GLU A 6 -26.32 54.99 -39.19
N ASN A 7 -25.57 56.08 -39.26
CA ASN A 7 -24.26 56.20 -38.59
C ASN A 7 -24.36 56.10 -37.06
N PHE A 8 -25.43 56.64 -36.48
CA PHE A 8 -25.67 56.51 -35.04
C PHE A 8 -25.95 55.06 -34.64
N ILE A 9 -26.77 54.35 -35.41
CA ILE A 9 -27.08 52.92 -35.18
C ILE A 9 -25.82 52.07 -35.31
N LEU A 10 -24.97 52.30 -36.33
CA LEU A 10 -23.72 51.56 -36.51
C LEU A 10 -22.72 51.79 -35.38
N LYS A 11 -22.61 53.03 -34.86
CA LYS A 11 -21.77 53.34 -33.70
C LYS A 11 -22.27 52.65 -32.44
N LEU A 12 -23.58 52.67 -32.21
CA LEU A 12 -24.19 51.99 -31.06
C LEU A 12 -24.00 50.47 -31.14
N TYR A 13 -24.19 49.88 -32.33
CA TYR A 13 -23.92 48.47 -32.58
C TYR A 13 -22.45 48.11 -32.31
N SER A 14 -21.51 48.88 -32.87
CA SER A 14 -20.09 48.60 -32.72
C SER A 14 -19.62 48.75 -31.27
N ALA A 15 -20.12 49.76 -30.55
CA ALA A 15 -19.84 49.95 -29.12
C ALA A 15 -20.39 48.78 -28.29
N THR A 16 -21.62 48.34 -28.60
CA THR A 16 -22.25 47.20 -27.92
C THR A 16 -21.49 45.91 -28.18
N LEU A 17 -21.12 45.64 -29.44
CA LEU A 17 -20.37 44.45 -29.82
C LEU A 17 -18.98 44.43 -29.17
N THR A 18 -18.31 45.59 -29.12
CA THR A 18 -17.00 45.73 -28.46
C THR A 18 -17.11 45.49 -26.96
N ALA A 19 -18.15 46.01 -26.31
CA ALA A 19 -18.39 45.78 -24.88
C ALA A 19 -18.68 44.30 -24.58
N VAL A 20 -19.47 43.63 -25.43
CA VAL A 20 -19.75 42.19 -25.31
C VAL A 20 -18.49 41.35 -25.51
N LEU A 21 -17.67 41.67 -26.51
CA LEU A 21 -16.39 40.99 -26.74
C LEU A 21 -15.41 41.19 -25.59
N ALA A 22 -15.26 42.43 -25.10
CA ALA A 22 -14.41 42.73 -23.95
C ALA A 22 -14.89 41.97 -22.70
N PHE A 23 -16.19 41.92 -22.45
CA PHE A 23 -16.78 41.15 -21.35
C PHE A 23 -16.52 39.65 -21.48
N ALA A 24 -16.65 39.09 -22.70
CA ALA A 24 -16.39 37.67 -22.96
C ALA A 24 -14.92 37.32 -22.73
N ILE A 25 -13.99 38.16 -23.21
CA ILE A 25 -12.54 37.99 -23.02
C ILE A 25 -12.19 38.07 -21.53
N LEU A 26 -12.68 39.08 -20.81
CA LEU A 26 -12.39 39.24 -19.38
C LEU A 26 -13.00 38.12 -18.53
N SER A 27 -14.13 37.55 -18.94
CA SER A 27 -14.77 36.41 -18.25
C SER A 27 -14.07 35.08 -18.55
N ALA A 28 -13.48 34.92 -19.74
CA ALA A 28 -12.78 33.70 -20.14
C ALA A 28 -11.47 33.46 -19.34
N PHE A 29 -10.86 34.51 -18.79
CA PHE A 29 -9.64 34.43 -17.99
C PHE A 29 -9.87 34.27 -16.49
N LYS A 30 -11.11 34.05 -16.02
CA LYS A 30 -11.34 33.63 -14.64
C LYS A 30 -10.95 32.16 -14.49
N THR A 31 -9.69 31.91 -14.20
CA THR A 31 -9.27 30.64 -13.61
C THR A 31 -9.86 30.58 -12.21
N GLU A 32 -11.02 29.93 -12.07
CA GLU A 32 -11.54 29.55 -10.75
C GLU A 32 -10.61 28.49 -10.16
N GLN A 33 -9.54 28.93 -9.50
CA GLN A 33 -8.87 28.11 -8.51
C GLN A 33 -9.73 28.12 -7.24
N LYS A 34 -10.93 27.55 -7.35
CA LYS A 34 -11.82 27.37 -6.22
C LYS A 34 -11.41 26.08 -5.53
N ASN A 35 -10.90 26.20 -4.32
CA ASN A 35 -10.97 25.13 -3.34
C ASN A 35 -12.45 24.76 -3.19
N LYS A 36 -12.88 23.68 -3.87
CA LYS A 36 -14.25 23.19 -3.74
C LYS A 36 -14.41 22.65 -2.33
N LYS A 37 -15.36 23.21 -1.59
CA LYS A 37 -15.79 22.68 -0.31
C LYS A 37 -16.98 21.75 -0.57
N PHE A 38 -16.93 20.58 0.02
CA PHE A 38 -18.01 19.61 0.01
C PHE A 38 -18.36 19.32 1.47
N ASP A 39 -19.63 19.19 1.78
CA ASP A 39 -20.07 18.70 3.09
C ASP A 39 -19.88 17.17 3.15
N GLU A 40 -20.29 16.45 2.10
CA GLU A 40 -20.14 15.01 1.95
C GLU A 40 -19.83 14.63 0.49
N ILE A 41 -19.06 13.56 0.31
CA ILE A 41 -18.81 12.92 -0.99
C ILE A 41 -19.09 11.41 -0.93
N THR A 42 -19.90 10.91 -1.85
CA THR A 42 -20.20 9.48 -2.01
C THR A 42 -19.59 8.99 -3.31
N VAL A 43 -18.47 8.28 -3.22
CA VAL A 43 -17.67 7.84 -4.36
C VAL A 43 -17.07 6.46 -4.11
N GLU A 44 -16.76 5.72 -5.18
CA GLU A 44 -16.08 4.43 -5.08
C GLU A 44 -14.56 4.57 -4.88
N ARG A 45 -13.99 5.69 -5.36
CA ARG A 45 -12.55 5.94 -5.38
C ARG A 45 -12.22 7.43 -5.41
N ILE A 46 -11.17 7.80 -4.69
CA ILE A 46 -10.52 9.11 -4.73
C ILE A 46 -9.06 8.90 -5.15
N ASN A 47 -8.63 9.62 -6.18
CA ASN A 47 -7.22 9.70 -6.57
C ASN A 47 -6.67 11.05 -6.12
N ILE A 48 -5.55 11.03 -5.40
CA ILE A 48 -4.70 12.20 -5.19
C ILE A 48 -3.53 12.06 -6.15
N ILE A 49 -3.32 13.11 -6.95
CA ILE A 49 -2.33 13.14 -8.02
C ILE A 49 -1.39 14.32 -7.84
N GLU A 50 -0.17 14.15 -8.34
CA GLU A 50 0.80 15.21 -8.57
C GLU A 50 0.40 16.07 -9.80
N PRO A 51 0.96 17.27 -9.98
CA PRO A 51 0.66 18.13 -11.15
C PRO A 51 0.93 17.48 -12.51
N ASN A 52 1.85 16.51 -12.57
CA ASN A 52 2.17 15.75 -13.77
C ASN A 52 1.21 14.57 -14.05
N GLY A 53 0.20 14.36 -13.19
CA GLY A 53 -0.78 13.28 -13.29
C GLY A 53 -0.38 11.97 -12.60
N GLY A 54 0.83 11.88 -12.02
CA GLY A 54 1.26 10.73 -11.24
C GLY A 54 0.41 10.54 -9.99
N LEU A 55 0.11 9.30 -9.61
CA LEU A 55 -0.60 9.00 -8.37
C LEU A 55 0.29 9.29 -7.16
N LYS A 56 -0.30 9.86 -6.10
CA LYS A 56 0.33 10.06 -4.79
C LYS A 56 -0.37 9.25 -3.70
N MET A 57 -1.70 9.19 -3.78
CA MET A 57 -2.53 8.38 -2.89
C MET A 57 -3.81 7.93 -3.59
N VAL A 58 -4.26 6.71 -3.32
CA VAL A 58 -5.55 6.19 -3.78
C VAL A 58 -6.34 5.74 -2.57
N ILE A 59 -7.56 6.24 -2.39
CA ILE A 59 -8.55 5.74 -1.41
C ILE A 59 -9.66 5.06 -2.22
N SER A 60 -9.97 3.80 -1.95
CA SER A 60 -11.03 3.12 -2.70
C SER A 60 -11.67 1.94 -1.98
N ASN A 61 -12.83 1.53 -2.49
CA ASN A 61 -13.39 0.21 -2.23
C ASN A 61 -12.54 -0.91 -2.89
N GLN A 62 -12.93 -2.17 -2.68
CA GLN A 62 -12.27 -3.35 -3.25
C GLN A 62 -12.34 -3.41 -4.78
N SER A 63 -13.49 -3.07 -5.39
CA SER A 63 -13.70 -3.21 -6.84
C SER A 63 -12.94 -2.17 -7.67
N LYS A 64 -12.53 -1.05 -7.07
CA LYS A 64 -11.77 0.03 -7.72
C LYS A 64 -10.33 0.17 -7.21
N GLN A 65 -9.86 -0.78 -6.39
CA GLN A 65 -8.54 -0.72 -5.77
C GLN A 65 -7.42 -0.76 -6.79
N HIS A 66 -6.35 0.00 -6.52
CA HIS A 66 -5.15 -0.03 -7.34
C HIS A 66 -4.39 -1.34 -7.10
N SER A 67 -3.94 -1.99 -8.18
CA SER A 67 -3.16 -3.23 -8.12
C SER A 67 -1.72 -3.03 -7.62
N GLY A 68 -1.36 -1.86 -7.11
CA GLY A 68 0.04 -1.47 -6.95
C GLY A 68 0.79 -1.29 -8.27
N MET A 69 1.94 -0.64 -8.20
CA MET A 69 2.84 -0.49 -9.35
C MET A 69 4.27 -0.26 -8.87
N PHE A 70 5.23 -0.48 -9.76
CA PHE A 70 6.64 -0.14 -9.59
C PHE A 70 7.14 0.46 -10.89
N ASN A 71 7.87 1.58 -10.82
CA ASN A 71 8.28 2.37 -11.98
C ASN A 71 7.11 2.75 -12.90
N GLY A 72 5.91 2.95 -12.36
CA GLY A 72 4.69 3.22 -13.14
C GLY A 72 4.08 2.01 -13.85
N GLU A 73 4.62 0.80 -13.65
CA GLU A 73 4.12 -0.43 -14.27
C GLU A 73 3.49 -1.40 -13.27
N MET A 74 2.39 -2.05 -13.66
CA MET A 74 1.76 -3.13 -12.90
C MET A 74 2.50 -4.44 -13.14
N LEU A 75 3.64 -4.63 -12.45
CA LEU A 75 4.56 -5.76 -12.66
C LEU A 75 3.93 -7.16 -12.52
N PHE A 76 2.81 -7.29 -11.80
CA PHE A 76 2.13 -8.57 -11.57
C PHE A 76 0.73 -8.65 -12.22
N GLY A 77 0.42 -7.70 -13.10
CA GLY A 77 -0.92 -7.53 -13.67
C GLY A 77 -1.94 -7.07 -12.64
N GLU A 78 -3.22 -7.19 -13.01
CA GLU A 78 -4.33 -6.86 -12.11
C GLU A 78 -4.43 -7.88 -10.97
N ARG A 79 -4.57 -7.38 -9.74
CA ARG A 79 -4.79 -8.21 -8.54
C ARG A 79 -5.97 -7.68 -7.73
N GLU A 80 -6.82 -8.59 -7.27
CA GLU A 80 -7.83 -8.25 -6.28
C GLU A 80 -7.17 -7.94 -4.93
N ARG A 81 -7.58 -6.84 -4.31
CA ARG A 81 -7.12 -6.42 -2.99
C ARG A 81 -8.27 -5.80 -2.20
N PRO A 82 -8.19 -5.80 -0.86
CA PRO A 82 -9.21 -5.19 -0.01
C PRO A 82 -9.36 -3.69 -0.24
N ALA A 83 -10.46 -3.14 0.26
CA ALA A 83 -10.63 -1.68 0.35
C ALA A 83 -9.51 -1.06 1.20
N GLY A 84 -9.19 0.20 0.93
CA GLY A 84 -8.05 0.80 1.59
C GLY A 84 -7.50 2.08 0.96
N ILE A 85 -6.34 2.46 1.48
CA ILE A 85 -5.51 3.58 1.06
C ILE A 85 -4.18 3.02 0.56
N ILE A 86 -3.74 3.38 -0.64
CA ILE A 86 -2.41 3.04 -1.17
C ILE A 86 -1.61 4.32 -1.38
N PHE A 87 -0.34 4.31 -0.97
CA PHE A 87 0.58 5.43 -1.14
C PHE A 87 1.58 5.16 -2.27
N PHE A 88 1.95 6.21 -2.99
CA PHE A 88 2.90 6.14 -4.09
C PHE A 88 4.04 7.15 -3.90
N ASN A 89 5.26 6.77 -4.30
CA ASN A 89 6.39 7.69 -4.37
C ASN A 89 6.45 8.42 -5.73
N GLU A 90 7.45 9.29 -5.88
CA GLU A 90 7.71 10.10 -7.06
C GLU A 90 8.06 9.25 -8.29
N GLU A 91 8.56 8.04 -8.08
CA GLU A 91 8.88 7.06 -9.12
C GLU A 91 7.69 6.17 -9.48
N GLN A 92 6.50 6.47 -8.92
CA GLN A 92 5.28 5.69 -9.12
C GLN A 92 5.43 4.24 -8.65
N ASP A 93 6.14 4.03 -7.54
CA ASP A 93 6.11 2.78 -6.78
C ASP A 93 5.07 2.85 -5.67
N GLU A 94 4.35 1.75 -5.43
CA GLU A 94 3.61 1.53 -4.18
C GLU A 94 4.62 1.51 -3.02
N VAL A 95 4.39 2.34 -2.00
CA VAL A 95 5.26 2.44 -0.82
C VAL A 95 4.53 2.06 0.48
N GLY A 96 3.53 1.20 0.34
CA GLY A 96 2.67 0.73 1.42
C GLY A 96 1.27 1.33 1.39
N GLY A 97 0.53 1.12 2.47
CA GLY A 97 -0.89 1.46 2.49
C GLY A 97 -1.61 0.99 3.74
N ILE A 98 -2.90 1.32 3.80
CA ILE A 98 -3.87 0.82 4.77
C ILE A 98 -4.84 -0.08 4.02
N LEU A 99 -4.95 -1.34 4.40
CA LEU A 99 -5.90 -2.29 3.83
C LEU A 99 -6.82 -2.82 4.93
N TYR A 100 -8.11 -2.94 4.64
CA TYR A 100 -9.07 -3.48 5.59
C TYR A 100 -10.18 -4.27 4.92
N GLN A 101 -10.66 -5.30 5.62
CA GLN A 101 -11.81 -6.11 5.24
C GLN A 101 -12.44 -6.77 6.47
N GLY A 102 -13.69 -7.22 6.32
CA GLY A 102 -14.40 -7.93 7.38
C GLY A 102 -15.67 -8.58 6.87
N ASN A 103 -15.73 -9.91 6.89
CA ASN A 103 -16.98 -10.65 6.66
C ASN A 103 -16.91 -12.07 7.26
N LYS A 104 -18.04 -12.78 7.30
CA LYS A 104 -18.14 -14.14 7.88
C LYS A 104 -17.33 -15.19 7.11
N LYS A 105 -17.14 -15.00 5.81
CA LYS A 105 -16.48 -15.96 4.91
C LYS A 105 -14.95 -15.86 5.03
N ASP A 106 -14.42 -14.65 4.95
CA ASP A 106 -12.99 -14.36 4.82
C ASP A 106 -12.34 -13.91 6.14
N GLY A 107 -13.13 -13.70 7.19
CA GLY A 107 -12.67 -13.15 8.46
C GLY A 107 -12.51 -11.63 8.41
N SER A 108 -11.69 -11.07 9.30
CA SER A 108 -11.45 -9.63 9.37
C SER A 108 -9.97 -9.30 9.42
N SER A 109 -9.58 -8.24 8.72
CA SER A 109 -8.24 -7.70 8.77
C SER A 109 -8.22 -6.19 8.71
N TRP A 110 -7.19 -5.63 9.34
CA TRP A 110 -6.78 -4.23 9.20
C TRP A 110 -5.25 -4.22 9.20
N ILE A 111 -4.63 -3.63 8.18
CA ILE A 111 -3.20 -3.69 7.95
C ILE A 111 -2.73 -2.30 7.54
N LEU A 112 -1.82 -1.71 8.29
CA LEU A 112 -0.98 -0.61 7.84
C LEU A 112 0.40 -1.18 7.48
N SER A 113 0.84 -0.99 6.24
CA SER A 113 2.12 -1.46 5.74
C SER A 113 3.02 -0.30 5.32
N VAL A 114 4.32 -0.50 5.52
CA VAL A 114 5.39 0.38 5.03
C VAL A 114 6.37 -0.47 4.24
N ASP A 115 6.56 -0.10 2.98
CA ASP A 115 7.41 -0.82 2.04
C ASP A 115 8.80 -0.18 2.02
N GLN A 116 9.85 -1.00 1.88
CA GLN A 116 11.18 -0.46 1.61
C GLN A 116 11.23 0.10 0.18
N TYR A 117 12.12 1.06 -0.04
CA TYR A 117 12.44 1.53 -1.38
C TYR A 117 12.78 0.36 -2.33
N LYS A 118 12.05 0.25 -3.45
CA LYS A 118 12.16 -0.79 -4.50
C LYS A 118 11.97 -2.24 -4.06
N THR A 119 11.72 -2.52 -2.78
CA THR A 119 11.41 -3.86 -2.30
C THR A 119 9.97 -3.91 -1.79
N ASP A 120 9.71 -4.71 -0.77
CA ASP A 120 8.38 -5.02 -0.26
C ASP A 120 8.30 -4.64 1.24
N GLN A 121 7.23 -4.99 1.94
CA GLN A 121 7.00 -4.54 3.33
C GLN A 121 8.16 -4.82 4.29
N ILE A 122 8.67 -3.78 4.96
CA ILE A 122 9.63 -3.89 6.07
C ILE A 122 8.96 -3.71 7.44
N MET A 123 7.78 -3.10 7.48
CA MET A 123 7.01 -2.94 8.71
C MET A 123 5.52 -3.07 8.42
N GLN A 124 4.80 -3.73 9.33
CA GLN A 124 3.35 -3.77 9.33
C GLN A 124 2.78 -3.68 10.74
N MET A 125 1.78 -2.83 10.94
CA MET A 125 0.85 -2.95 12.05
C MET A 125 -0.41 -3.65 11.54
N ARG A 126 -0.77 -4.77 12.14
CA ARG A 126 -1.85 -5.60 11.62
C ARG A 126 -2.74 -6.19 12.70
N TYR A 127 -4.02 -6.31 12.38
CA TYR A 127 -5.00 -7.17 13.03
C TYR A 127 -5.50 -8.17 11.98
N LEU A 128 -5.49 -9.45 12.34
CA LEU A 128 -5.99 -10.55 11.51
C LEU A 128 -6.86 -11.45 12.38
N LYS A 129 -8.06 -11.77 11.94
CA LYS A 129 -8.94 -12.75 12.56
C LYS A 129 -9.53 -13.66 11.48
N ASN A 130 -9.28 -14.96 11.57
CA ASN A 130 -9.86 -15.93 10.64
C ASN A 130 -11.33 -16.23 10.99
N ASN A 131 -12.01 -16.97 10.10
CA ASN A 131 -13.40 -17.42 10.28
C ASN A 131 -13.59 -18.43 11.43
N GLU A 132 -12.52 -19.09 11.89
CA GLU A 132 -12.51 -19.96 13.08
C GLU A 132 -12.37 -19.17 14.40
N GLY A 133 -12.23 -17.85 14.33
CA GLY A 133 -12.10 -16.98 15.51
C GLY A 133 -10.67 -16.80 16.04
N LYS A 134 -9.67 -17.49 15.48
CA LYS A 134 -8.25 -17.28 15.82
C LYS A 134 -7.80 -15.91 15.34
N SER A 135 -7.12 -15.18 16.22
CA SER A 135 -6.62 -13.84 15.93
C SER A 135 -5.11 -13.73 16.11
N ARG A 136 -4.50 -12.88 15.29
CA ARG A 136 -3.11 -12.42 15.43
C ARG A 136 -3.09 -10.92 15.21
N TYR A 137 -2.51 -10.18 16.13
CA TYR A 137 -2.39 -8.74 15.99
C TYR A 137 -1.12 -8.21 16.63
N GLY A 138 -0.61 -7.11 16.10
CA GLY A 138 0.63 -6.50 16.57
C GLY A 138 1.38 -5.77 15.48
N ILE A 139 2.64 -5.46 15.78
CA ILE A 139 3.60 -4.83 14.87
C ILE A 139 4.64 -5.87 14.49
N GLN A 140 4.97 -5.94 13.21
CA GLN A 140 5.95 -6.86 12.65
C GLN A 140 6.96 -6.12 11.81
N PHE A 141 8.20 -6.58 11.88
CA PHE A 141 9.35 -6.04 11.18
C PHE A 141 10.03 -7.13 10.36
N TRP A 142 10.52 -6.76 9.19
CA TRP A 142 11.27 -7.65 8.30
C TRP A 142 12.54 -6.99 7.82
N ASP A 143 13.57 -7.81 7.64
CA ASP A 143 14.70 -7.47 6.81
C ASP A 143 14.40 -7.90 5.36
N LYS A 144 14.90 -7.10 4.42
CA LYS A 144 14.80 -7.31 2.98
C LYS A 144 16.17 -7.25 2.35
N ASP A 145 16.37 -8.02 1.28
CA ASP A 145 17.55 -7.91 0.45
C ASP A 145 17.34 -6.88 -0.64
N GLU A 146 18.07 -5.77 -0.57
CA GLU A 146 17.99 -4.65 -1.52
C GLU A 146 18.41 -5.07 -2.94
N ASN A 147 19.17 -6.15 -3.10
CA ASN A 147 19.53 -6.69 -4.42
C ASN A 147 18.38 -7.46 -5.08
N TYR A 148 17.31 -7.76 -4.35
CA TYR A 148 16.11 -8.45 -4.84
C TYR A 148 14.91 -7.49 -4.87
N THR A 149 15.02 -6.47 -5.71
CA THR A 149 13.94 -5.52 -5.95
C THR A 149 12.72 -6.16 -6.60
N MET A 150 11.55 -5.51 -6.49
CA MET A 150 10.31 -6.01 -7.09
C MET A 150 10.40 -6.20 -8.62
N PRO A 151 11.03 -5.30 -9.41
CA PRO A 151 11.29 -5.56 -10.83
C PRO A 151 12.16 -6.79 -11.11
N ILE A 152 13.20 -7.03 -10.29
CA ILE A 152 14.07 -8.21 -10.43
C ILE A 152 13.27 -9.48 -10.14
N ILE A 153 12.45 -9.47 -9.09
CA ILE A 153 11.58 -10.59 -8.71
C ILE A 153 10.56 -10.85 -9.81
N ALA A 154 9.89 -9.82 -10.34
CA ALA A 154 8.92 -9.93 -11.42
C ALA A 154 9.53 -10.57 -12.68
N LYS A 155 10.71 -10.10 -13.12
CA LYS A 155 11.42 -10.68 -14.26
C LYS A 155 11.77 -12.16 -14.06
N LYS A 156 12.18 -12.55 -12.85
CA LYS A 156 12.44 -13.96 -12.51
C LYS A 156 11.14 -14.78 -12.55
N ILE A 157 10.05 -14.26 -12.00
CA ILE A 157 8.73 -14.91 -12.03
C ILE A 157 8.29 -15.13 -13.48
N ASP A 158 8.37 -14.12 -14.34
CA ASP A 158 7.98 -14.24 -15.74
C ASP A 158 8.79 -15.30 -16.49
N SER A 159 10.10 -15.35 -16.23
CA SER A 159 10.96 -16.40 -16.80
C SER A 159 10.53 -17.80 -16.36
N LEU A 160 10.13 -17.98 -15.09
CA LEU A 160 9.67 -19.26 -14.55
C LEU A 160 8.26 -19.63 -15.04
N LYS A 161 7.35 -18.65 -15.15
CA LYS A 161 6.01 -18.86 -15.71
C LYS A 161 6.07 -19.27 -17.18
N LYS A 162 6.98 -18.72 -17.97
CA LYS A 162 7.25 -19.16 -19.35
C LYS A 162 7.73 -20.61 -19.45
N LYS A 163 8.26 -21.16 -18.36
CA LYS A 163 8.64 -22.59 -18.24
C LYS A 163 7.52 -23.46 -17.69
N GLY A 164 6.30 -22.92 -17.54
CA GLY A 164 5.13 -23.66 -17.07
C GLY A 164 4.93 -23.68 -15.56
N LEU A 165 5.75 -22.97 -14.78
CA LEU A 165 5.56 -22.92 -13.32
C LEU A 165 4.41 -21.99 -12.96
N SER A 166 3.63 -22.39 -11.96
CA SER A 166 2.69 -21.49 -11.29
C SER A 166 3.42 -20.37 -10.54
N MET A 167 2.70 -19.30 -10.21
CA MET A 167 3.22 -18.20 -9.38
C MET A 167 3.80 -18.72 -8.05
N GLN A 168 3.11 -19.67 -7.41
CA GLN A 168 3.54 -20.21 -6.11
C GLN A 168 4.84 -21.02 -6.22
N GLU A 169 4.98 -21.82 -7.28
CA GLU A 169 6.20 -22.58 -7.54
C GLU A 169 7.37 -21.65 -7.89
N ALA A 170 7.12 -20.62 -8.72
CA ALA A 170 8.13 -19.63 -9.06
C ALA A 170 8.67 -18.91 -7.82
N ILE A 171 7.79 -18.48 -6.91
CA ILE A 171 8.18 -17.86 -5.64
C ILE A 171 9.01 -18.83 -4.78
N LYS A 172 8.62 -20.11 -4.68
CA LYS A 172 9.38 -21.13 -3.94
C LYS A 172 10.78 -21.32 -4.53
N VAL A 173 10.91 -21.37 -5.85
CA VAL A 173 12.20 -21.48 -6.54
C VAL A 173 13.07 -20.26 -6.26
N ILE A 174 12.53 -19.05 -6.38
CA ILE A 174 13.27 -17.80 -6.12
C ILE A 174 13.77 -17.74 -4.67
N LYS A 175 12.93 -18.11 -3.70
CA LYS A 175 13.31 -18.17 -2.28
C LYS A 175 14.43 -19.17 -2.01
N LYS A 176 14.37 -20.36 -2.62
CA LYS A 176 15.39 -21.41 -2.45
C LYS A 176 16.71 -21.11 -3.17
N ALA A 177 16.66 -20.37 -4.27
CA ALA A 177 17.84 -20.06 -5.08
C ALA A 177 18.79 -19.05 -4.42
N LYS A 178 18.36 -18.33 -3.37
CA LYS A 178 19.24 -17.39 -2.68
C LYS A 178 20.20 -18.13 -1.76
N VAL A 179 21.45 -18.24 -2.22
CA VAL A 179 22.57 -18.78 -1.43
C VAL A 179 23.03 -17.70 -0.44
N GLY A 180 23.16 -18.06 0.85
CA GLY A 180 23.73 -17.16 1.87
C GLY A 180 22.73 -16.31 2.66
N GLY A 181 21.42 -16.37 2.40
CA GLY A 181 20.41 -15.69 3.23
C GLY A 181 19.00 -15.71 2.63
N LEU A 182 18.02 -15.16 3.36
CA LEU A 182 16.63 -15.03 2.87
C LEU A 182 16.43 -13.71 2.12
N ILE A 183 15.58 -13.71 1.08
CA ILE A 183 15.15 -12.46 0.40
C ILE A 183 14.36 -11.57 1.37
N THR A 184 13.61 -12.22 2.27
CA THR A 184 12.89 -11.58 3.36
C THR A 184 12.99 -12.46 4.60
N ALA A 185 13.32 -11.87 5.73
CA ALA A 185 13.36 -12.54 7.03
C ALA A 185 12.54 -11.72 8.01
N GLU A 186 11.67 -12.37 8.79
CA GLU A 186 11.07 -11.70 9.95
C GLU A 186 12.20 -11.37 10.93
N ARG A 187 12.21 -10.14 11.44
CA ARG A 187 13.23 -9.64 12.36
C ARG A 187 12.68 -9.52 13.78
N MET A 188 11.43 -9.09 13.88
CA MET A 188 10.77 -8.90 15.16
C MET A 188 9.26 -8.90 15.01
N PHE A 189 8.57 -9.43 16.01
CA PHE A 189 7.14 -9.28 16.19
C PHE A 189 6.81 -8.87 17.63
N ILE A 190 5.90 -7.92 17.78
CA ILE A 190 5.36 -7.45 19.05
C ILE A 190 3.84 -7.56 18.98
N GLY A 191 3.24 -8.44 19.79
CA GLY A 191 1.79 -8.57 19.86
C GLY A 191 1.30 -9.95 20.28
N LYS A 192 0.04 -10.25 19.95
CA LYS A 192 -0.59 -11.56 20.21
C LYS A 192 -0.47 -12.46 18.97
N THR A 193 0.10 -13.64 19.17
CA THR A 193 0.21 -14.69 18.15
C THR A 193 -1.09 -15.49 18.02
N SER A 194 -1.22 -16.28 16.95
CA SER A 194 -2.37 -17.18 16.75
C SER A 194 -2.48 -18.30 17.79
N ASN A 195 -1.38 -18.60 18.50
CA ASN A 195 -1.34 -19.53 19.62
C ASN A 195 -1.62 -18.84 20.97
N GLU A 196 -2.09 -17.61 20.90
CA GLU A 196 -2.46 -16.77 22.04
C GLU A 196 -1.33 -16.30 22.94
N ASN A 197 -0.07 -16.57 22.58
CA ASN A 197 1.08 -15.96 23.23
C ASN A 197 1.09 -14.45 22.95
N ALA A 198 1.22 -13.63 24.00
CA ALA A 198 1.33 -12.17 23.91
C ALA A 198 2.72 -11.71 24.34
N GLY A 199 3.47 -11.06 23.46
CA GLY A 199 4.84 -10.66 23.79
C GLY A 199 5.66 -10.14 22.63
N ILE A 200 6.98 -10.21 22.81
CA ILE A 200 8.03 -9.78 21.89
C ILE A 200 8.81 -11.03 21.46
N PHE A 201 8.95 -11.20 20.15
CA PHE A 201 9.64 -12.31 19.52
C PHE A 201 10.69 -11.71 18.59
N ILE A 202 11.96 -12.07 18.79
CA ILE A 202 13.10 -11.50 18.06
C ILE A 202 13.81 -12.62 17.32
N GLN A 203 14.02 -12.42 16.03
CA GLN A 203 14.67 -13.35 15.13
C GLN A 203 16.06 -12.88 14.70
N ASP A 204 16.90 -13.82 14.27
CA ASP A 204 18.16 -13.54 13.59
C ASP A 204 17.97 -13.17 12.10
N GLN A 205 19.08 -12.95 11.38
CA GLN A 205 19.09 -12.61 9.95
C GLN A 205 18.49 -13.70 9.04
N LYS A 206 18.32 -14.92 9.56
CA LYS A 206 17.70 -16.05 8.86
C LYS A 206 16.24 -16.24 9.26
N GLY A 207 15.68 -15.36 10.10
CA GLY A 207 14.31 -15.46 10.59
C GLY A 207 14.12 -16.54 11.65
N ILE A 208 15.20 -17.01 12.28
CA ILE A 208 15.14 -18.01 13.36
C ILE A 208 14.99 -17.25 14.68
N ASP A 209 13.99 -17.62 15.49
CA ASP A 209 13.78 -17.03 16.82
C ASP A 209 15.04 -17.21 17.68
N ARG A 210 15.50 -16.12 18.32
CA ARG A 210 16.66 -16.12 19.24
C ARG A 210 16.32 -15.66 20.65
N LEU A 211 15.30 -14.81 20.78
CA LEU A 211 14.79 -14.34 22.07
C LEU A 211 13.26 -14.23 22.01
N LYS A 212 12.58 -14.75 23.03
CA LYS A 212 11.14 -14.63 23.21
C LYS A 212 10.86 -14.14 24.63
N ILE A 213 10.09 -13.06 24.75
CA ILE A 213 9.60 -12.54 26.03
C ILE A 213 8.08 -12.43 25.90
N TYR A 214 7.34 -13.32 26.55
CA TYR A 214 5.91 -13.42 26.34
C TYR A 214 5.17 -14.01 27.54
N VAL A 215 3.85 -13.82 27.54
CA VAL A 215 2.90 -14.54 28.38
C VAL A 215 2.21 -15.58 27.51
N ASP A 216 2.23 -16.84 27.93
CA ASP A 216 1.59 -17.93 27.19
C ASP A 216 0.06 -17.95 27.37
N ASN A 217 -0.61 -18.86 26.67
CA ASN A 217 -2.07 -19.00 26.73
C ASN A 217 -2.59 -19.59 28.05
N GLN A 218 -1.72 -19.98 28.98
CA GLN A 218 -2.05 -20.32 30.37
C GLN A 218 -1.70 -19.19 31.35
N ASN A 219 -1.33 -18.01 30.87
CA ASN A 219 -0.88 -16.86 31.65
C ASN A 219 0.46 -17.03 32.38
N ASN A 220 1.31 -17.97 31.95
CA ASN A 220 2.65 -18.08 32.53
C ASN A 220 3.62 -17.12 31.83
N PRO A 221 4.43 -16.36 32.58
CA PRO A 221 5.51 -15.56 32.00
C PRO A 221 6.64 -16.47 31.47
N LYS A 222 7.21 -16.11 30.32
CA LYS A 222 8.29 -16.83 29.65
C LYS A 222 9.35 -15.84 29.16
N ILE A 223 10.62 -16.18 29.38
CA ILE A 223 11.76 -15.50 28.78
C ILE A 223 12.69 -16.60 28.24
N GLU A 224 12.63 -16.85 26.93
CA GLU A 224 13.34 -17.96 26.28
C GLU A 224 14.48 -17.46 25.41
N VAL A 225 15.69 -18.01 25.63
CA VAL A 225 16.87 -17.83 24.78
C VAL A 225 17.06 -19.07 23.93
N LEU A 226 17.20 -18.91 22.62
CA LEU A 226 17.23 -20.01 21.65
C LEU A 226 18.56 -20.09 20.88
N ASP A 227 18.93 -21.31 20.50
CA ASP A 227 20.12 -21.60 19.69
C ASP A 227 19.92 -21.24 18.20
N GLU A 228 20.96 -21.46 17.39
CA GLU A 228 20.91 -21.21 15.94
C GLU A 228 19.96 -22.14 15.16
N LYS A 229 19.44 -23.19 15.80
CA LYS A 229 18.45 -24.12 15.25
C LYS A 229 17.04 -23.80 15.75
N GLY A 230 16.88 -22.82 16.64
CA GLY A 230 15.61 -22.45 17.26
C GLY A 230 15.19 -23.34 18.43
N ASN A 231 16.12 -24.09 19.04
CA ASN A 231 15.86 -24.85 20.27
C ASN A 231 16.10 -23.95 21.49
N THR A 232 15.23 -24.06 22.50
CA THR A 232 15.41 -23.33 23.76
C THR A 232 16.65 -23.83 24.50
N ILE A 233 17.61 -22.94 24.73
CA ILE A 233 18.80 -23.20 25.55
C ILE A 233 18.49 -22.88 27.02
N LYS A 234 17.74 -21.80 27.26
CA LYS A 234 17.46 -21.33 28.61
C LYS A 234 16.09 -20.66 28.70
N ASN A 235 15.36 -20.96 29.76
CA ASN A 235 14.19 -20.20 30.19
C ASN A 235 14.58 -19.44 31.47
N LEU A 236 14.45 -18.11 31.48
CA LEU A 236 14.82 -17.24 32.60
C LEU A 236 13.64 -16.94 33.54
N ALA A 237 12.43 -17.38 33.20
CA ALA A 237 11.22 -17.15 34.00
C ALA A 237 10.81 -18.37 34.85
N SER A 238 11.47 -19.52 34.66
CA SER A 238 11.31 -20.71 35.49
C SER A 238 12.51 -20.87 36.41
N GLU A 239 12.27 -21.24 37.67
CA GLU A 239 13.32 -21.69 38.61
C GLU A 239 14.08 -22.91 38.09
#